data_AF-A0A7C5LLA1-F1
#
_entry.id   AF-A0A7C5LLA1-F1
#
_cell.length_a   1.000
_cell.length_b   1.000
_cell.length_c   1.000
_cell.angle_alpha   90.00
_cell.angle_beta   90.00
_cell.angle_gamma   90.00
#
_symmetry.space_group_name_H-M   'P 1'
#
loop_
_entity.id
_entity.type
_entity.pdbx_description
1 polymer ?
#
loop_
_entity_poly.entity_id
_entity_poly.type
_entity_poly.pdbx_seq_one_letter_code
_entity_poly.pdbx_strand_id
1 'polypeptide(L)'
;MRPVPVVSVVGRSNVGKTTFLEKLIAELKRRGYRVATVKHDVHGFEIDRPGKDTWRHAQAGSDLVVIASPDRVAMIARTGAEMALDDIVARLPLDVDIVVTEGYKRGDKPKIEVSRAACGRELLSREEELVALVTDEPFGEMQVPQYGLDDAAGVVDELERRLLPSHSHDPHTNTGAHGKQEEGL
;
A
#
# COMPACT_ATOMS: atom_id res chain seq x y z
N MET A 1 20.64 -3.19 -2.35
CA MET A 1 19.32 -3.62 -1.85
C MET A 1 18.49 -4.07 -3.03
N ARG A 2 17.70 -5.15 -2.90
CA ARG A 2 16.68 -5.47 -3.92
C ARG A 2 15.59 -4.39 -3.85
N PRO A 3 15.03 -3.94 -4.99
CA PRO A 3 13.91 -3.00 -4.97
C PRO A 3 12.73 -3.64 -4.21
N VAL A 4 12.02 -2.83 -3.43
CA VAL A 4 10.84 -3.28 -2.68
C VAL A 4 9.75 -3.68 -3.68
N PRO A 5 9.19 -4.90 -3.61
CA PRO A 5 8.08 -5.31 -4.45
C PRO A 5 6.87 -4.39 -4.30
N VAL A 6 6.24 -4.05 -5.43
CA VAL A 6 5.03 -3.21 -5.48
C VAL A 6 3.92 -3.99 -6.17
N VAL A 7 2.72 -4.01 -5.59
CA VAL A 7 1.52 -4.57 -6.21
C VAL A 7 0.36 -3.59 -6.12
N SER A 8 -0.40 -3.45 -7.21
CA SER A 8 -1.53 -2.52 -7.28
C SER A 8 -2.85 -3.24 -7.17
N VAL A 9 -3.67 -2.86 -6.20
CA VAL A 9 -5.06 -3.31 -6.08
C VAL A 9 -5.96 -2.38 -6.88
N VAL A 10 -6.51 -2.93 -7.97
CA VAL A 10 -7.33 -2.22 -8.95
C VAL A 10 -8.74 -2.80 -9.00
N GLY A 11 -9.62 -2.10 -9.71
CA GLY A 11 -11.02 -2.47 -9.82
C GLY A 11 -11.91 -1.25 -10.02
N ARG A 12 -13.14 -1.48 -10.45
CA ARG A 12 -14.14 -0.42 -10.65
C ARG A 12 -14.49 0.25 -9.32
N SER A 13 -15.13 1.40 -9.38
CA SER A 13 -15.64 2.07 -8.18
C SER A 13 -16.68 1.17 -7.49
N ASN A 14 -16.73 1.19 -6.17
CA ASN A 14 -17.68 0.43 -5.34
C ASN A 14 -17.60 -1.12 -5.42
N VAL A 15 -16.58 -1.68 -6.07
CA VAL A 15 -16.38 -3.13 -6.16
C VAL A 15 -15.91 -3.79 -4.83
N GLY A 16 -15.55 -2.98 -3.83
CA GLY A 16 -15.06 -3.46 -2.53
C GLY A 16 -13.54 -3.50 -2.38
N LYS A 17 -12.77 -2.75 -3.20
CA LYS A 17 -11.30 -2.68 -3.13
C LYS A 17 -10.79 -2.41 -1.72
N THR A 18 -11.30 -1.37 -1.05
CA THR A 18 -10.85 -0.99 0.29
C THR A 18 -11.05 -2.12 1.29
N THR A 19 -12.22 -2.77 1.25
CA THR A 19 -12.53 -3.94 2.10
C THR A 19 -11.60 -5.12 1.82
N PHE A 20 -11.28 -5.40 0.56
CA PHE A 20 -10.32 -6.46 0.23
C PHE A 20 -8.89 -6.08 0.65
N LEU A 21 -8.48 -4.83 0.45
CA LEU A 21 -7.16 -4.31 0.81
C LEU A 21 -6.91 -4.40 2.31
N GLU A 22 -7.92 -4.09 3.15
CA GLU A 22 -7.85 -4.29 4.61
C GLU A 22 -7.55 -5.74 4.98
N LYS A 23 -8.21 -6.71 4.35
CA LYS A 23 -7.98 -8.15 4.59
C LYS A 23 -6.60 -8.58 4.11
N LEU A 24 -6.17 -8.11 2.94
CA LEU A 24 -4.85 -8.40 2.37
C LEU A 24 -3.74 -7.88 3.28
N ILE A 25 -3.86 -6.65 3.78
CA ILE A 25 -2.90 -6.05 4.72
C ILE A 25 -2.89 -6.83 6.03
N ALA A 26 -4.06 -7.14 6.59
CA ALA A 26 -4.16 -7.92 7.83
C ALA A 26 -3.46 -9.27 7.71
N GLU A 27 -3.65 -9.97 6.58
CA GLU A 27 -3.00 -11.25 6.31
C GLU A 27 -1.47 -11.12 6.14
N LEU A 28 -0.99 -10.15 5.36
CA LEU A 28 0.44 -9.85 5.24
C LEU A 28 1.08 -9.56 6.60
N LYS A 29 0.42 -8.74 7.42
CA LYS A 29 0.88 -8.42 8.78
C LYS A 29 0.88 -9.66 9.68
N ARG A 30 -0.13 -10.52 9.59
CA ARG A 30 -0.22 -11.79 10.33
C ARG A 30 0.95 -12.73 9.99
N ARG A 31 1.43 -12.69 8.74
CA ARG A 31 2.58 -13.47 8.27
C ARG A 31 3.95 -12.83 8.56
N GLY A 32 3.97 -11.63 9.15
CA GLY A 32 5.21 -10.97 9.58
C GLY A 32 5.80 -9.97 8.59
N TYR A 33 5.13 -9.67 7.47
CA TYR A 33 5.60 -8.67 6.52
C TYR A 33 5.50 -7.25 7.09
N ARG A 34 6.47 -6.41 6.75
CA ARG A 34 6.39 -4.94 6.87
C ARG A 34 5.74 -4.40 5.60
N VAL A 35 4.61 -3.72 5.74
CA VAL A 35 3.75 -3.32 4.61
C VAL A 35 3.66 -1.79 4.59
N ALA A 36 3.89 -1.19 3.42
CA ALA A 36 3.48 0.18 3.14
C ALA A 36 2.25 0.18 2.24
N THR A 37 1.40 1.21 2.39
CA THR A 37 0.27 1.44 1.48
C THR A 37 0.40 2.78 0.78
N VAL A 38 0.11 2.81 -0.52
CA VAL A 38 0.04 4.07 -1.30
C VAL A 38 -1.31 4.17 -1.99
N LYS A 39 -2.06 5.23 -1.73
CA LYS A 39 -3.34 5.47 -2.40
C LYS A 39 -3.18 6.56 -3.44
N HIS A 40 -3.63 6.30 -4.66
CA HIS A 40 -3.69 7.31 -5.72
C HIS A 40 -5.12 7.85 -5.86
N ASP A 41 -5.31 9.10 -5.48
CA ASP A 41 -6.55 9.85 -5.71
C ASP A 41 -6.34 10.92 -6.80
N VAL A 42 -6.96 10.71 -7.96
CA VAL A 42 -6.87 11.63 -9.10
C VAL A 42 -7.58 12.97 -8.87
N HIS A 43 -8.42 13.07 -7.84
CA HIS A 43 -9.15 14.29 -7.49
C HIS A 43 -8.45 15.12 -6.41
N GLY A 44 -7.28 14.67 -5.94
CA GLY A 44 -6.59 15.25 -4.80
C GLY A 44 -7.16 14.75 -3.46
N PHE A 45 -6.50 15.11 -2.37
CA PHE A 45 -6.90 14.70 -1.03
C PHE A 45 -6.54 15.76 0.01
N GLU A 46 -7.28 15.79 1.11
CA GLU A 46 -6.93 16.55 2.31
C GLU A 46 -6.63 15.57 3.45
N ILE A 47 -5.41 15.64 3.99
CA ILE A 47 -4.98 14.79 5.12
C ILE A 47 -4.83 15.57 6.42
N ASP A 48 -4.69 16.90 6.34
CA ASP A 48 -4.51 17.78 7.49
C ASP A 48 -5.78 18.60 7.78
N ARG A 49 -5.88 19.13 9.00
CA ARG A 49 -7.06 19.89 9.45
C ARG A 49 -6.85 21.39 9.27
N PRO A 50 -7.75 22.10 8.55
CA PRO A 50 -7.67 23.54 8.41
C PRO A 50 -7.52 24.27 9.75
N GLY A 51 -6.61 25.25 9.79
CA GLY A 51 -6.34 26.09 10.97
C GLY A 51 -5.42 25.50 12.04
N LYS A 52 -5.02 24.21 11.94
CA LYS A 52 -3.99 23.63 12.82
C LYS A 52 -2.57 24.04 12.42
N ASP A 53 -1.61 23.82 13.30
CA ASP A 53 -0.25 24.36 13.15
C ASP A 53 0.44 23.83 11.88
N THR A 54 0.38 22.53 11.61
CA THR A 54 0.92 21.90 10.40
C THR A 54 0.27 22.46 9.13
N TRP A 55 -1.04 22.67 9.15
CA TRP A 55 -1.76 23.28 8.03
C TRP A 55 -1.30 24.73 7.82
N ARG A 56 -1.17 25.50 8.90
CA ARG A 56 -0.68 26.90 8.84
C ARG A 56 0.75 26.96 8.31
N HIS A 57 1.62 26.01 8.65
CA HIS A 57 2.98 25.92 8.11
C HIS A 57 2.98 25.66 6.60
N ALA A 58 2.10 24.76 6.11
CA ALA A 58 1.95 24.49 4.69
C ALA A 58 1.41 25.71 3.91
N GLN A 59 0.46 26.44 4.50
CA GLN A 59 -0.11 27.66 3.92
C GLN A 59 0.85 28.86 3.95
N ALA A 60 1.78 28.88 4.91
CA ALA A 60 2.85 29.88 4.96
C ALA A 60 3.92 29.66 3.86
N GLY A 61 3.85 28.55 3.12
CA GLY A 61 4.75 28.27 1.99
C GLY A 61 5.81 27.21 2.25
N SER A 62 5.66 26.38 3.30
CA SER A 62 6.58 25.25 3.49
C SER A 62 6.43 24.23 2.35
N ASP A 63 7.53 23.89 1.68
CA ASP A 63 7.55 22.84 0.64
C ASP A 63 7.38 21.44 1.25
N LEU A 64 7.81 21.27 2.50
CA LEU A 64 7.67 20.03 3.26
C LEU A 64 7.30 20.36 4.71
N VAL A 65 6.18 19.81 5.17
CA VAL A 65 5.76 19.86 6.57
C VAL A 65 5.93 18.47 7.18
N VAL A 66 6.61 18.40 8.33
CA VAL A 66 6.81 17.16 9.09
C VAL A 66 6.29 17.35 10.51
N ILE A 67 5.48 16.41 10.97
CA ILE A 67 5.05 16.29 12.37
C ILE A 67 5.46 14.92 12.90
N ALA A 68 6.03 14.88 14.09
CA ALA A 68 6.52 13.66 14.72
C ALA A 68 6.02 13.55 16.17
N SER A 69 5.75 12.33 16.61
CA SER A 69 5.57 11.92 18.01
C SER A 69 6.41 10.66 18.29
N PRO A 70 6.49 10.17 19.53
CA PRO A 70 7.36 9.03 19.86
C PRO A 70 7.14 7.76 19.02
N ASP A 71 5.95 7.60 18.45
CA ASP A 71 5.47 6.38 17.79
C ASP A 71 5.02 6.59 16.33
N ARG A 72 5.08 7.82 15.78
CA ARG A 72 4.62 8.12 14.41
C ARG A 72 5.23 9.39 13.85
N VAL A 73 5.34 9.41 12.53
CA VAL A 73 5.70 10.58 11.72
C VAL A 73 4.67 10.74 10.61
N ALA A 74 4.30 11.97 10.29
CA ALA A 74 3.56 12.31 9.09
C ALA A 74 4.32 13.40 8.32
N MET A 75 4.38 13.22 7.00
CA MET A 75 5.07 14.11 6.06
C MET A 75 4.07 14.57 5.01
N ILE A 76 3.94 15.88 4.83
CA ILE A 76 3.11 16.49 3.78
C ILE A 76 4.04 17.28 2.88
N ALA A 77 4.28 16.76 1.69
CA ALA A 77 5.12 17.40 0.68
C ALA A 77 4.24 18.12 -0.35
N ARG A 78 4.59 19.37 -0.67
CA ARG A 78 4.04 20.09 -1.82
C ARG A 78 4.85 19.69 -3.05
N THR A 79 4.20 19.12 -4.06
CA THR A 79 4.85 18.77 -5.32
C THR A 79 4.41 19.73 -6.42
N GLY A 80 5.35 20.09 -7.31
CA GLY A 80 5.04 20.91 -8.48
C GLY A 80 4.36 20.13 -9.61
N ALA A 81 4.43 18.80 -9.56
CA ALA A 81 3.83 17.87 -10.51
C ALA A 81 3.50 16.54 -9.81
N GLU A 82 2.74 15.69 -10.50
CA GLU A 82 2.48 14.32 -10.05
C GLU A 82 3.80 13.53 -9.93
N MET A 83 4.01 12.90 -8.77
CA MET A 83 5.21 12.10 -8.50
C MET A 83 5.00 10.68 -9.01
N ALA A 84 6.01 10.11 -9.68
CA ALA A 84 5.98 8.71 -10.08
C ALA A 84 5.90 7.79 -8.84
N LEU A 85 5.26 6.63 -8.98
CA LEU A 85 5.11 5.69 -7.87
C LEU A 85 6.47 5.21 -7.34
N ASP A 86 7.44 4.92 -8.21
CA ASP A 86 8.78 4.49 -7.81
C ASP A 86 9.52 5.58 -7.02
N ASP A 87 9.29 6.84 -7.38
CA ASP A 87 9.79 7.99 -6.64
C ASP A 87 9.19 8.10 -5.23
N ILE A 88 7.89 7.83 -5.09
CA ILE A 88 7.21 7.79 -3.78
C ILE A 88 7.80 6.66 -2.93
N VAL A 89 7.95 5.46 -3.51
CA VAL A 89 8.48 4.27 -2.82
C VAL A 89 9.91 4.49 -2.36
N ALA A 90 10.76 5.13 -3.18
CA ALA A 90 12.14 5.44 -2.82
C ALA A 90 12.28 6.45 -1.65
N ARG A 91 11.20 7.17 -1.32
CA ARG A 91 11.16 8.19 -0.26
C ARG A 91 10.47 7.71 1.02
N LEU A 92 10.06 6.44 1.09
CA LEU A 92 9.43 5.89 2.30
C LEU A 92 10.41 5.98 3.49
N PRO A 93 9.97 6.47 4.66
CA PRO A 93 10.85 6.70 5.80
C PRO A 93 11.19 5.41 6.59
N LEU A 94 10.56 4.29 6.26
CA LEU A 94 10.70 3.02 6.96
C LEU A 94 11.00 1.90 5.97
N ASP A 95 11.84 0.96 6.39
CA ASP A 95 12.06 -0.28 5.66
C ASP A 95 10.80 -1.14 5.63
N VAL A 96 10.39 -1.52 4.43
CA VAL A 96 9.21 -2.38 4.19
C VAL A 96 9.55 -3.52 3.22
N ASP A 97 8.82 -4.62 3.35
CA ASP A 97 9.00 -5.81 2.53
C ASP A 97 8.08 -5.81 1.29
N ILE A 98 7.00 -5.02 1.33
CA ILE A 98 6.05 -4.86 0.23
C ILE A 98 5.36 -3.50 0.29
N VAL A 99 5.11 -2.92 -0.90
CA VAL A 99 4.20 -1.79 -1.08
C VAL A 99 2.92 -2.27 -1.77
N VAL A 100 1.76 -2.03 -1.14
CA VAL A 100 0.45 -2.31 -1.71
C VAL A 100 -0.20 -0.99 -2.11
N THR A 101 -0.59 -0.84 -3.36
CA THR A 101 -1.26 0.39 -3.81
C THR A 101 -2.77 0.22 -3.95
N GLU A 102 -3.53 1.26 -3.64
CA GLU A 102 -4.93 1.38 -4.07
C GLU A 102 -4.97 2.40 -5.22
N GLY A 103 -5.28 1.92 -6.43
CA GLY A 103 -5.30 2.76 -7.63
C GLY A 103 -4.18 2.43 -8.62
N TYR A 104 -3.58 3.45 -9.24
CA TYR A 104 -2.58 3.29 -10.32
C TYR A 104 -3.01 2.32 -11.43
N LYS A 105 -4.28 2.40 -11.87
CA LYS A 105 -4.87 1.50 -12.87
C LYS A 105 -4.08 1.45 -14.19
N ARG A 106 -3.45 2.57 -14.55
CA ARG A 106 -2.62 2.74 -15.76
C ARG A 106 -1.12 2.54 -15.49
N GLY A 107 -0.74 2.20 -14.26
CA GLY A 107 0.64 1.95 -13.87
C GLY A 107 1.14 0.61 -14.40
N ASP A 108 2.46 0.45 -14.41
CA ASP A 108 3.19 -0.71 -14.92
C ASP A 108 3.40 -1.82 -13.88
N LYS A 109 2.97 -1.59 -12.63
CA LYS A 109 3.12 -2.57 -11.55
C LYS A 109 2.17 -3.75 -11.73
N PRO A 110 2.56 -4.96 -11.29
CA PRO A 110 1.67 -6.12 -11.25
C PRO A 110 0.39 -5.79 -10.46
N LYS A 111 -0.74 -6.35 -10.90
CA LYS A 111 -2.06 -5.95 -10.42
C LYS A 111 -2.78 -7.12 -9.74
N ILE A 112 -3.49 -6.82 -8.66
CA ILE A 112 -4.58 -7.64 -8.15
C ILE A 112 -5.86 -6.90 -8.54
N GLU A 113 -6.70 -7.53 -9.35
CA GLU A 113 -7.96 -6.91 -9.73
C GLU A 113 -9.11 -7.45 -8.89
N VAL A 114 -9.85 -6.55 -8.24
CA VAL A 114 -11.10 -6.87 -7.55
C VAL A 114 -12.26 -6.62 -8.50
N SER A 115 -13.01 -7.67 -8.80
CA SER A 115 -14.17 -7.66 -9.69
C SER A 115 -15.40 -8.21 -8.98
N ARG A 116 -16.56 -7.57 -9.18
CA ARG A 116 -17.83 -8.02 -8.62
C ARG A 116 -18.86 -8.04 -9.73
N ALA A 117 -19.61 -9.12 -9.88
CA ALA A 117 -20.63 -9.24 -10.91
C ALA A 117 -21.60 -8.03 -10.94
N ALA A 118 -21.98 -7.54 -9.76
CA ALA A 118 -22.84 -6.37 -9.57
C ALA A 118 -22.26 -5.05 -10.11
N CYS A 119 -20.94 -4.96 -10.32
CA CYS A 119 -20.25 -3.78 -10.86
C CYS A 119 -19.86 -3.93 -12.34
N GLY A 120 -20.33 -4.99 -13.00
CA GLY A 120 -20.00 -5.34 -14.38
C GLY A 120 -18.90 -6.40 -14.48
N ARG A 121 -18.78 -6.99 -15.67
CA ARG A 121 -17.91 -8.14 -15.95
C ARG A 121 -16.69 -7.85 -16.82
N GLU A 122 -16.41 -6.59 -17.10
CA GLU A 122 -15.25 -6.23 -17.89
C GLU A 122 -14.10 -5.86 -16.94
N LEU A 123 -13.00 -6.61 -17.05
CA LEU A 123 -11.75 -6.37 -16.35
C LEU A 123 -11.08 -5.09 -16.86
N LEU A 124 -10.45 -4.36 -15.95
CA LEU A 124 -9.71 -3.14 -16.23
C LEU A 124 -8.30 -3.44 -16.73
N SER A 125 -7.72 -4.56 -16.27
CA SER A 125 -6.37 -4.99 -16.58
C SER A 125 -6.39 -6.12 -17.61
N ARG A 126 -5.33 -6.20 -18.41
CA ARG A 126 -5.08 -7.38 -19.23
C ARG A 126 -4.62 -8.52 -18.32
N GLU A 127 -4.86 -9.75 -18.75
CA GLU A 127 -4.54 -10.92 -17.96
C GLU A 127 -3.05 -11.03 -17.60
N GLU A 128 -2.16 -10.62 -18.49
CA GLU A 128 -0.70 -10.67 -18.29
C GLU A 128 -0.20 -9.66 -17.25
N GLU A 129 -1.02 -8.65 -16.91
CA GLU A 129 -0.73 -7.68 -15.86
C GLU A 129 -1.14 -8.19 -14.47
N LEU A 130 -1.96 -9.25 -14.41
CA LEU A 130 -2.56 -9.74 -13.18
C LEU A 130 -1.69 -10.77 -12.47
N VAL A 131 -1.49 -10.56 -11.18
CA VAL A 131 -1.00 -11.58 -10.24
C VAL A 131 -2.15 -12.50 -9.83
N ALA A 132 -3.32 -11.90 -9.57
CA ALA A 132 -4.51 -12.58 -9.10
C ALA A 132 -5.77 -11.79 -9.48
N LEU A 133 -6.86 -12.51 -9.71
CA LEU A 133 -8.21 -11.96 -9.83
C LEU A 133 -9.00 -12.30 -8.56
N VAL A 134 -9.64 -11.30 -7.96
CA VAL A 134 -10.46 -11.48 -6.75
C VAL A 134 -11.91 -11.19 -7.12
N THR A 135 -12.77 -12.19 -7.01
CA THR A 135 -14.13 -12.07 -7.53
C THR A 135 -15.17 -12.93 -6.80
N ASP A 136 -16.43 -12.52 -6.88
CA ASP A 136 -17.59 -13.33 -6.48
C ASP A 136 -18.12 -14.22 -7.61
N GLU A 137 -17.63 -14.03 -8.84
CA GLU A 137 -18.05 -14.79 -10.00
C GLU A 137 -16.85 -15.12 -10.91
N PRO A 138 -16.44 -16.40 -11.00
CA PRO A 138 -15.28 -16.79 -11.80
C PRO A 138 -15.38 -16.44 -13.29
N PHE A 139 -14.24 -16.08 -13.87
CA PHE A 139 -14.02 -15.74 -15.26
C PHE A 139 -13.43 -16.95 -16.01
N GLY A 140 -14.25 -17.97 -16.26
CA GLY A 140 -13.92 -19.10 -17.15
C GLY A 140 -12.49 -19.66 -17.02
N GLU A 141 -11.88 -19.99 -18.15
CA GLU A 141 -10.53 -20.57 -18.27
C GLU A 141 -9.42 -19.51 -18.35
N MET A 142 -9.41 -18.56 -17.41
CA MET A 142 -8.25 -17.69 -17.24
C MET A 142 -7.06 -18.46 -16.65
N GLN A 143 -5.85 -18.15 -17.14
CA GLN A 143 -4.56 -18.61 -16.62
C GLN A 143 -4.20 -17.93 -15.30
N VAL A 144 -4.68 -16.70 -15.06
CA VAL A 144 -4.46 -16.03 -13.77
C VAL A 144 -5.26 -16.72 -12.66
N PRO A 145 -4.66 -16.98 -11.47
CA PRO A 145 -5.38 -17.50 -10.32
C PRO A 145 -6.55 -16.60 -9.90
N GLN A 146 -7.68 -17.23 -9.59
CA GLN A 146 -8.91 -16.56 -9.17
C GLN A 146 -9.24 -16.93 -7.73
N TYR A 147 -9.53 -15.93 -6.90
CA TYR A 147 -9.80 -16.06 -5.48
C TYR A 147 -11.12 -15.40 -5.11
N GLY A 148 -11.76 -15.90 -4.04
CA GLY A 148 -12.98 -15.29 -3.49
C GLY A 148 -12.71 -13.93 -2.84
N LEU A 149 -13.75 -13.09 -2.70
CA LEU A 149 -13.67 -11.77 -2.04
C LEU A 149 -13.19 -11.80 -0.57
N ASP A 150 -13.20 -12.97 0.06
CA ASP A 150 -12.74 -13.21 1.43
C ASP A 150 -11.40 -13.96 1.51
N ASP A 151 -10.86 -14.42 0.38
CA ASP A 151 -9.67 -15.26 0.33
C ASP A 151 -8.38 -14.45 0.17
N ALA A 152 -8.12 -13.59 1.17
CA ALA A 152 -6.86 -12.86 1.23
C ALA A 152 -5.65 -13.79 1.42
N ALA A 153 -5.84 -14.93 2.09
CA ALA A 153 -4.78 -15.91 2.33
C ALA A 153 -4.23 -16.49 1.02
N GLY A 154 -5.10 -16.96 0.12
CA GLY A 154 -4.70 -17.47 -1.18
C GLY A 154 -4.00 -16.41 -2.04
N VAL A 155 -4.46 -15.16 -1.96
CA VAL A 155 -3.80 -14.04 -2.66
C VAL A 155 -2.41 -13.76 -2.10
N VAL A 156 -2.21 -13.81 -0.78
CA VAL A 156 -0.87 -13.66 -0.19
C VAL A 156 0.04 -14.82 -0.57
N ASP A 157 -0.48 -16.05 -0.64
CA ASP A 157 0.31 -17.19 -1.15
C ASP A 157 0.79 -16.94 -2.59
N GLU A 158 -0.03 -16.28 -3.43
CA GLU A 158 0.38 -15.92 -4.79
C GLU A 158 1.45 -14.83 -4.82
N LEU A 159 1.34 -13.83 -3.94
CA LEU A 159 2.36 -12.80 -3.77
C LEU A 159 3.69 -13.40 -3.30
N GLU A 160 3.65 -14.35 -2.38
CA GLU A 160 4.81 -15.12 -1.92
C GLU A 160 5.49 -15.90 -3.03
N ARG A 161 4.70 -16.55 -3.89
CA ARG A 161 5.22 -17.30 -5.04
C ARG A 161 5.88 -16.42 -6.09
N ARG A 162 5.31 -15.23 -6.36
CA ARG A 162 5.69 -14.42 -7.54
C ARG A 162 6.55 -13.21 -7.24
N LEU A 163 6.35 -12.54 -6.11
CA LEU A 163 6.85 -11.19 -5.87
C LEU A 163 7.68 -11.06 -4.59
N LEU A 164 7.30 -11.75 -3.53
CA LEU A 164 7.91 -11.55 -2.22
C LEU A 164 9.18 -12.38 -2.04
N PRO A 165 10.20 -11.85 -1.35
CA PRO A 165 11.38 -12.62 -1.03
C PRO A 165 11.02 -13.76 -0.08
N SER A 166 11.69 -14.91 -0.25
CA SER A 166 11.63 -16.00 0.72
C SER A 166 12.10 -15.47 2.08
N HIS A 167 11.24 -15.55 3.10
CA HIS A 167 11.54 -14.98 4.41
C HIS A 167 12.74 -15.65 5.06
N SER A 168 13.79 -14.86 5.31
CA SER A 168 14.74 -15.09 6.40
C SER A 168 14.76 -13.82 7.25
N HIS A 169 13.74 -13.64 8.10
CA HIS A 169 13.74 -12.54 9.07
C HIS A 169 13.67 -13.10 10.49
N ASP A 170 14.75 -12.86 11.23
CA ASP A 170 14.89 -13.18 12.64
C ASP A 170 14.08 -12.14 13.45
N PRO A 171 13.07 -12.55 14.23
CA PRO A 171 12.20 -11.63 14.96
C PRO A 171 12.90 -10.85 16.10
N HIS A 172 14.22 -10.97 16.27
CA HIS A 172 14.94 -10.46 17.46
C HIS A 172 15.80 -9.20 17.31
N THR A 173 15.69 -8.39 16.24
CA THR A 173 16.36 -7.07 16.21
C THR A 173 15.39 -5.94 16.52
N ASN A 174 14.98 -5.85 17.78
CA ASN A 174 14.59 -4.57 18.39
C ASN A 174 15.50 -4.33 19.60
N THR A 175 16.76 -3.98 19.35
CA THR A 175 17.65 -3.54 20.42
C THR A 175 17.28 -2.11 20.78
N GLY A 176 16.47 -2.00 21.83
CA GLY A 176 16.27 -0.74 22.53
C GLY A 176 17.60 -0.17 22.99
N ALA A 177 17.84 1.09 22.66
CA ALA A 177 18.85 1.91 23.32
C ALA A 177 18.34 3.35 23.37
N HIS A 178 17.44 3.63 24.31
CA HIS A 178 17.33 4.97 24.89
C HIS A 178 17.65 4.84 26.37
N GLY A 179 18.92 5.17 26.67
CA GLY A 179 19.40 5.34 28.02
C GLY A 179 18.57 6.41 28.72
N LYS A 180 18.10 6.06 29.90
CA LYS A 180 17.65 7.03 30.89
C LYS A 180 18.86 7.88 31.30
N GLN A 181 18.72 9.21 31.23
CA GLN A 181 19.40 10.16 32.10
C GLN A 181 18.26 11.06 32.62
N GLU A 182 17.69 10.73 33.76
CA GLU A 182 18.03 11.25 35.10
C GLU A 182 17.84 12.77 35.22
N GLU A 183 16.83 13.11 36.03
CA GLU A 183 16.54 14.42 36.58
C GLU A 183 17.70 14.90 37.47
N GLY A 184 17.96 16.21 37.45
CA GLY A 184 18.87 16.85 38.40
C GLY A 184 18.78 18.37 38.34
N LEU A 185 17.94 18.92 39.24
CA LEU A 185 17.83 20.31 39.74
C LEU A 185 17.78 21.49 38.76
#